data_AF-A0A2B4FQB1-F1
#
_entry.id   AF-A0A2B4FQB1-F1
#
_cell.length_a   1.000
_cell.length_b   1.000
_cell.length_c   1.000
_cell.angle_alpha   90.00
_cell.angle_beta   90.00
_cell.angle_gamma   90.00
#
_symmetry.space_group_name_H-M   'P 1'
#
loop_
_entity.id
_entity.type
_entity.pdbx_description
1 polymer ?
#
loop_
_entity_poly.entity_id
_entity_poly.type
_entity_poly.pdbx_seq_one_letter_code
_entity_poly.pdbx_strand_id
1 'polypeptide(L)' 'MDKLKKYLDALLTGKGKAIIEEEDVQEVLPRLEAVLNETGCVYSCSENMEGRVLVIIREVK' A
#
# COMPACT_ATOMS: atom_id res chain seq x y z
N MET A 1 -14.48 -1.09 -9.79
CA MET A 1 -13.65 -0.16 -9.00
C MET A 1 -12.21 -0.60 -9.15
N ASP A 2 -11.31 0.33 -9.39
CA ASP A 2 -9.87 0.02 -9.56
C ASP A 2 -9.27 -0.38 -8.19
N LYS A 3 -8.68 -1.58 -8.09
CA LYS A 3 -8.17 -2.13 -6.83
C LYS A 3 -7.07 -1.25 -6.24
N LEU A 4 -6.18 -0.70 -7.08
CA LEU A 4 -5.13 0.23 -6.64
C LEU A 4 -5.75 1.49 -6.00
N LYS A 5 -6.80 2.05 -6.61
CA LYS A 5 -7.50 3.22 -6.04
C LYS A 5 -8.10 2.93 -4.67
N LYS A 6 -8.66 1.73 -4.45
CA LYS A 6 -9.17 1.30 -3.13
C LYS A 6 -8.09 1.37 -2.05
N TYR A 7 -6.90 0.85 -2.33
CA TYR A 7 -5.80 0.81 -1.35
C TYR A 7 -5.11 2.17 -1.16
N LEU A 8 -5.02 2.99 -2.21
CA LEU A 8 -4.58 4.39 -2.08
C LEU A 8 -5.53 5.19 -1.19
N ASP A 9 -6.85 5.04 -1.37
CA ASP A 9 -7.85 5.69 -0.53
C ASP A 9 -7.76 5.21 0.93
N ALA A 10 -7.50 3.91 1.14
CA ALA A 10 -7.23 3.36 2.47
C ALA A 10 -5.98 3.97 3.11
N LEU A 11 -4.89 4.21 2.36
CA LEU A 11 -3.72 4.90 2.88
C LEU A 11 -4.05 6.34 3.29
N LEU A 12 -4.83 7.07 2.48
CA LEU A 12 -5.21 8.45 2.77
C LEU A 12 -6.12 8.55 4.01
N THR A 13 -7.13 7.68 4.10
CA THR A 13 -8.10 7.67 5.20
C THR A 13 -7.54 7.02 6.47
N GLY A 14 -6.65 6.04 6.33
CA GLY A 14 -6.03 5.26 7.39
C GLY A 14 -4.80 5.90 8.05
N LYS A 15 -4.57 7.19 7.86
CA LYS A 15 -3.37 7.92 8.36
C LYS A 15 -2.06 7.31 7.86
N GLY A 16 -1.99 7.01 6.57
CA GLY A 16 -0.84 6.41 5.91
C GLY A 16 -0.73 4.90 6.09
N LYS A 17 -1.81 4.19 6.47
CA LYS A 17 -1.79 2.73 6.66
C LYS A 17 -2.84 2.05 5.81
N ALA A 18 -2.45 0.99 5.11
CA ALA A 18 -3.37 0.13 4.37
C ALA A 18 -2.93 -1.34 4.48
N ILE A 19 -3.91 -2.24 4.50
CA ILE A 19 -3.69 -3.69 4.47
C ILE A 19 -4.16 -4.16 3.10
N ILE A 20 -3.25 -4.78 2.34
CA ILE A 20 -3.52 -5.40 1.06
C ILE A 20 -3.79 -6.88 1.30
N GLU A 21 -4.94 -7.37 0.85
CA GLU A 21 -5.30 -8.79 0.96
C GLU A 21 -4.43 -9.64 0.04
N GLU A 22 -4.15 -10.89 0.43
CA GLU A 22 -3.26 -11.84 -0.28
C GLU A 22 -3.54 -11.90 -1.79
N GLU A 23 -4.81 -12.05 -2.17
CA GLU A 23 -5.27 -12.14 -3.57
C GLU A 23 -4.93 -10.91 -4.42
N ASP A 24 -4.74 -9.77 -3.76
CA ASP A 24 -4.47 -8.48 -4.40
C ASP A 24 -2.97 -8.12 -4.34
N VAL A 25 -2.16 -8.78 -3.51
CA VAL A 25 -0.74 -8.42 -3.31
C VAL A 25 0.02 -8.41 -4.63
N GLN A 26 -0.07 -9.47 -5.43
CA GLN A 26 0.70 -9.59 -6.67
C GLN A 26 0.33 -8.53 -7.73
N GLU A 27 -0.91 -8.07 -7.75
CA GLU A 27 -1.39 -7.08 -8.71
C GLU A 27 -1.19 -5.65 -8.20
N VAL A 28 -1.52 -5.41 -6.93
CA VAL A 28 -1.62 -4.06 -6.34
C VAL A 28 -0.29 -3.59 -5.79
N LEU A 29 0.43 -4.44 -5.05
CA LEU A 29 1.66 -4.03 -4.37
C LEU A 29 2.67 -3.36 -5.30
N PRO A 30 3.07 -3.95 -6.46
CA PRO A 30 4.06 -3.32 -7.33
C PRO A 30 3.59 -1.97 -7.90
N ARG A 31 2.28 -1.83 -8.16
CA ARG A 31 1.70 -0.58 -8.67
C ARG A 31 1.63 0.49 -7.57
N LEU A 32 1.33 0.07 -6.35
CA LEU A 32 1.30 0.93 -5.18
C LEU A 32 2.71 1.43 -4.85
N GLU A 33 3.70 0.54 -4.85
CA GLU A 33 5.12 0.89 -4.64
C GLU A 33 5.62 1.87 -5.69
N ALA A 34 5.24 1.70 -6.96
CA ALA A 34 5.58 2.67 -8.01
C ALA A 34 5.02 4.06 -7.69
N VAL A 35 3.74 4.17 -7.35
CA VAL A 35 3.11 5.46 -6.99
C VAL A 35 3.77 6.07 -5.74
N LEU A 36 4.04 5.28 -4.71
CA LEU A 36 4.69 5.76 -3.49
C LEU A 36 6.12 6.24 -3.75
N ASN A 37 6.86 5.55 -4.62
CA ASN A 37 8.21 5.96 -5.03
C ASN A 37 8.17 7.24 -5.88
N GLU A 38 7.26 7.36 -6.84
CA GLU A 38 7.10 8.56 -7.67
C GLU A 38 6.70 9.79 -6.85
N THR A 39 5.88 9.60 -5.82
CA THR A 39 5.48 10.68 -4.89
C THR A 39 6.56 11.01 -3.85
N GLY A 40 7.67 10.27 -3.81
CA GLY A 40 8.73 10.46 -2.81
C GLY A 40 8.33 10.07 -1.40
N CYS A 41 7.28 9.27 -1.24
CA CYS A 41 6.86 8.77 0.06
C CYS A 41 7.88 7.77 0.61
N VAL A 42 8.27 7.94 1.88
CA VAL A 42 9.01 6.92 2.62
C VAL A 42 7.98 5.98 3.22
N TYR A 43 7.99 4.71 2.82
CA TYR A 43 7.05 3.70 3.30
C TYR A 43 7.75 2.43 3.80
N SER A 44 6.98 1.55 4.44
CA SER A 44 7.40 0.22 4.82
C SER A 44 6.29 -0.77 4.52
N CYS A 45 6.67 -1.95 4.04
CA CYS A 45 5.77 -3.08 3.81
C CYS A 45 6.12 -4.21 4.78
N SER A 46 5.11 -4.87 5.34
CA SER A 46 5.27 -6.05 6.17
C SER A 46 4.21 -7.08 5.83
N GLU A 47 4.63 -8.27 5.43
CA GLU A 47 3.73 -9.40 5.17
C GLU A 47 3.43 -10.15 6.48
N ASN A 48 2.20 -10.62 6.64
CA ASN A 48 1.80 -11.48 7.76
C ASN A 48 1.77 -12.97 7.34
N MET A 49 1.53 -13.88 8.30
CA MET A 49 1.46 -15.33 8.02
C MET A 49 0.29 -15.75 7.12
N GLU A 50 -0.67 -14.84 6.87
CA GLU A 50 -1.81 -15.06 5.98
C GLU A 50 -1.54 -14.51 4.56
N GLY A 51 -0.32 -14.07 4.25
CA GLY A 51 0.04 -13.51 2.95
C GLY A 51 -0.52 -12.11 2.68
N ARG A 52 -1.08 -11.43 3.69
CA ARG A 52 -1.53 -10.04 3.58
C ARG A 52 -0.37 -9.09 3.83
N VAL A 53 -0.33 -7.98 3.11
CA VAL A 53 0.74 -6.99 3.21
C VAL A 53 0.23 -5.70 3.86
N LEU A 54 0.79 -5.35 5.01
CA LEU A 54 0.60 -4.07 5.66
C LEU A 54 1.57 -3.05 5.07
N VAL A 55 1.04 -1.97 4.50
CA VAL A 55 1.79 -0.83 3.98
C VAL A 55 1.60 0.36 4.92
N ILE A 56 2.71 0.98 5.32
CA ILE A 56 2.73 2.15 6.20
C ILE A 56 3.61 3.25 5.58
N ILE A 57 3.02 4.39 5.25
CA ILE A 57 3.73 5.63 4.89
C ILE A 57 4.22 6.28 6.20
N ARG A 58 5.52 6.52 6.27
CA ARG A 58 6.19 7.14 7.42
C ARG A 58 6.35 8.64 7.23
N GLU A 59 6.81 9.06 6.05
CA GLU A 59 7.07 10.45 5.72
C GLU A 59 6.74 10.71 4.26
N VAL A 60 6.31 11.93 3.95
CA VAL A 60 6.16 12.43 2.57
C VAL A 60 7.24 13.49 2.39
N LYS A 61 8.12 13.30 1.41
CA LYS A 61 9.17 14.28 1.10
C LYS A 61 8.61 15.54 0.47
#